data_AF-A0A4P5Y0H4-F1
#
_entry.id   AF-A0A4P5Y0H4-F1
#
_cell.length_a   1.000
_cell.length_b   1.000
_cell.length_c   1.000
_cell.angle_alpha   90.00
_cell.angle_beta   90.00
_cell.angle_gamma   90.00
#
_symmetry.space_group_name_H-M   'P 1'
#
loop_
_entity.id
_entity.type
_entity.pdbx_description
1 polymer ?
#
loop_
_entity_poly.entity_id
_entity_poly.type
_entity_poly.pdbx_seq_one_letter_code
_entity_poly.pdbx_strand_id
1 'polypeptide(L)'
;MIPTSPIRIALSLTVLGFVLLSRGSIVTADIIGQTNFEVDLTNADEAKQKLRWLGGEKALQVTPKGLGWDHPENEKNVSRDFWIETTKPIGLGESWRPTQSVIITATITPPVSSGQLFVRYSADATHWSNWQVLNESQKHPAKATESETYQQEIRVPYRSQRAFQKELQKYARRDDVAWGSDEEALCKELTAKNPNYFKKAIPFVGYVQFLYEGSLASGQRIRSMKMQMHWGVGGTHTPPKDGNAYKAHQGVWRFKLHDK
;
A
#
# COMPACT_ATOMS: atom_id res chain seq x y z
N MET A 1 -46.96 -80.35 28.60
CA MET A 1 -45.70 -79.84 29.14
C MET A 1 -45.06 -78.96 28.07
N ILE A 2 -45.25 -77.65 28.20
CA ILE A 2 -44.60 -76.62 27.39
C ILE A 2 -43.77 -75.81 28.39
N PRO A 3 -42.49 -75.61 28.12
CA PRO A 3 -41.95 -74.29 28.32
C PRO A 3 -40.99 -73.92 27.18
N THR A 4 -41.07 -72.68 26.71
CA THR A 4 -39.87 -71.89 26.38
C THR A 4 -40.28 -70.42 26.30
N SER A 5 -39.58 -69.65 27.13
CA SER A 5 -39.78 -68.24 27.42
C SER A 5 -39.45 -67.30 26.25
N PRO A 6 -39.95 -66.04 26.29
CA PRO A 6 -39.76 -65.05 25.24
C PRO A 6 -38.39 -64.37 25.31
N ILE A 7 -37.77 -64.17 24.15
CA ILE A 7 -36.59 -63.32 23.97
C ILE A 7 -37.03 -61.86 24.02
N ARG A 8 -36.55 -61.12 25.02
CA ARG A 8 -36.70 -59.67 25.14
C ARG A 8 -35.73 -58.98 24.17
N ILE A 9 -36.27 -58.16 23.27
CA ILE A 9 -35.51 -57.22 22.45
C ILE A 9 -35.14 -56.03 23.35
N ALA A 10 -33.87 -55.91 23.70
CA ALA A 10 -33.32 -54.70 24.33
C ALA A 10 -32.94 -53.72 23.22
N LEU A 11 -33.73 -52.68 23.05
CA LEU A 11 -33.43 -51.55 22.18
C LEU A 11 -32.47 -50.60 22.92
N SER A 12 -31.17 -50.77 22.72
CA SER A 12 -30.17 -49.80 23.22
C SER A 12 -30.17 -48.58 22.31
N LEU A 13 -30.77 -47.49 22.80
CA LEU A 13 -30.77 -46.18 22.15
C LEU A 13 -29.43 -45.47 22.43
N THR A 14 -28.45 -45.63 21.55
CA THR A 14 -27.21 -44.86 21.63
C THR A 14 -27.39 -43.55 20.85
N VAL A 15 -27.71 -42.47 21.56
CA VAL A 15 -27.70 -41.11 20.99
C VAL A 15 -26.24 -40.70 20.82
N LEU A 16 -25.73 -40.82 19.60
CA LEU A 16 -24.40 -40.33 19.23
C LEU A 16 -24.49 -38.81 19.03
N GLY A 17 -24.14 -38.05 20.07
CA GLY A 17 -24.00 -36.59 19.98
C GLY A 17 -22.81 -36.21 19.12
N PHE A 18 -23.05 -35.80 17.87
CA PHE A 18 -22.04 -35.18 17.02
C PHE A 18 -21.79 -33.74 17.50
N VAL A 19 -20.80 -33.54 18.37
CA VAL A 19 -20.25 -32.21 18.64
C VAL A 19 -19.39 -31.84 17.41
N LEU A 20 -20.00 -31.15 16.45
CA LEU A 20 -19.30 -30.47 15.37
C LEU A 20 -18.48 -29.33 15.98
N LEU A 21 -17.24 -29.63 16.37
CA LEU A 21 -16.22 -28.61 16.57
C LEU A 21 -15.92 -28.00 15.19
N SER A 22 -16.61 -26.92 14.84
CA SER A 22 -16.27 -26.08 13.69
C SER A 22 -14.93 -25.39 13.96
N ARG A 23 -13.84 -26.15 13.81
CA ARG A 23 -12.51 -25.57 13.75
C ARG A 23 -12.44 -24.81 12.43
N GLY A 24 -12.51 -23.48 12.51
CA GLY A 24 -12.33 -22.62 11.36
C GLY A 24 -11.07 -23.03 10.60
N SER A 25 -11.23 -23.37 9.33
CA SER A 25 -10.11 -23.77 8.47
C SER A 25 -9.09 -22.64 8.41
N ILE A 26 -7.83 -22.97 8.71
CA ILE A 26 -6.70 -22.07 8.47
C ILE A 26 -6.49 -22.06 6.96
N VAL A 27 -6.68 -20.90 6.32
CA VAL A 27 -6.41 -20.74 4.89
C VAL A 27 -5.00 -20.17 4.74
N THR A 28 -4.08 -20.95 4.19
CA THR A 28 -2.83 -20.45 3.60
C THR A 28 -3.13 -19.98 2.19
N ALA A 29 -3.17 -18.67 1.99
CA ALA A 29 -3.26 -18.07 0.66
C ALA A 29 -2.25 -16.94 0.58
N ASP A 30 -1.54 -16.87 -0.54
CA ASP A 30 -0.80 -15.68 -0.92
C ASP A 30 -1.76 -14.76 -1.69
N ILE A 31 -1.98 -13.57 -1.16
CA ILE A 31 -2.76 -12.53 -1.84
C ILE A 31 -1.74 -11.67 -2.57
N ILE A 32 -1.84 -11.63 -3.90
CA ILE A 32 -1.01 -10.80 -4.76
C ILE A 32 -1.91 -9.69 -5.31
N GLY A 33 -1.44 -8.46 -5.22
CA GLY A 33 -2.14 -7.30 -5.72
C GLY A 33 -1.24 -6.37 -6.51
N GLN A 34 -1.87 -5.55 -7.33
CA GLN A 34 -1.23 -4.47 -8.06
C GLN A 34 -1.99 -3.17 -7.81
N THR A 35 -1.28 -2.15 -7.37
CA THR A 35 -1.81 -0.79 -7.28
C THR A 35 -1.17 0.05 -8.37
N ASN A 36 -1.99 0.76 -9.13
CA ASN A 36 -1.53 1.67 -10.18
C ASN A 36 -1.79 3.12 -9.76
N PHE A 37 -0.82 3.99 -10.02
CA PHE A 37 -0.96 5.43 -9.90
C PHE A 37 -0.44 6.05 -11.18
N GLU A 38 -1.29 6.83 -11.85
CA GLU A 38 -0.95 7.52 -13.09
C GLU A 38 -1.43 8.96 -13.00
N VAL A 39 -0.63 9.87 -13.55
CA VAL A 39 -0.97 11.28 -13.69
C VAL A 39 -0.63 11.75 -15.10
N ASP A 40 -1.63 12.31 -15.77
CA ASP A 40 -1.44 13.08 -17.00
C ASP A 40 -1.05 14.53 -16.66
N LEU A 41 0.20 14.87 -16.92
CA LEU A 41 0.75 16.23 -16.71
C LEU A 41 0.45 17.16 -17.89
N THR A 42 -0.40 16.77 -18.83
CA THR A 42 -1.04 17.67 -19.81
C THR A 42 -2.41 18.17 -19.35
N ASN A 43 -2.97 17.56 -18.30
CA ASN A 43 -4.23 17.92 -17.67
C ASN A 43 -3.98 18.64 -16.33
N ALA A 44 -4.22 19.96 -16.31
CA ALA A 44 -3.93 20.79 -15.14
C ALA A 44 -4.77 20.40 -13.90
N ASP A 45 -6.03 20.03 -14.09
CA ASP A 45 -6.92 19.69 -12.99
C ASP A 45 -6.51 18.36 -12.36
N GLU A 46 -6.21 17.36 -13.19
CA GLU A 46 -5.72 16.07 -12.71
C GLU A 46 -4.37 16.21 -11.99
N ALA A 47 -3.44 16.95 -12.58
CA ALA A 47 -2.13 17.19 -11.99
C ALA A 47 -2.25 17.86 -10.61
N LYS A 48 -3.08 18.90 -10.46
CA LYS A 48 -3.30 19.59 -9.17
C LYS A 48 -3.99 18.71 -8.13
N GLN A 49 -4.83 17.77 -8.55
CA GLN A 49 -5.50 16.86 -7.63
C GLN A 49 -4.54 15.82 -7.05
N LYS A 50 -3.57 15.36 -7.85
CA LYS A 50 -2.70 14.23 -7.51
C LYS A 50 -1.29 14.63 -7.08
N LEU A 51 -0.81 15.80 -7.51
CA LEU A 51 0.57 16.24 -7.37
C LEU A 51 0.66 17.68 -6.86
N ARG A 52 1.78 17.98 -6.22
CA ARG A 52 2.25 19.33 -5.91
C ARG A 52 3.67 19.47 -6.43
N TRP A 53 4.07 20.67 -6.82
CA TRP A 53 5.41 20.93 -7.35
C TRP A 53 5.94 22.29 -6.92
N LEU A 54 7.26 22.46 -7.04
CA LEU A 54 7.96 23.68 -6.64
C LEU A 54 7.32 24.94 -7.26
N GLY A 55 7.07 25.95 -6.41
CA GLY A 55 6.63 27.29 -6.82
C GLY A 55 5.21 27.40 -7.38
N GLY A 56 4.46 26.29 -7.46
CA GLY A 56 3.13 26.26 -8.07
C GLY A 56 3.13 26.82 -9.49
N GLU A 57 2.00 27.39 -9.93
CA GLU A 57 1.80 27.91 -11.28
C GLU A 57 2.73 29.08 -11.68
N LYS A 58 3.42 29.69 -10.70
CA LYS A 58 4.31 30.82 -10.96
C LYS A 58 5.69 30.39 -11.45
N ALA A 59 6.14 29.19 -11.08
CA ALA A 59 7.45 28.66 -11.47
C ALA A 59 7.35 27.61 -12.60
N LEU A 60 6.36 26.72 -12.50
CA LEU A 60 6.07 25.68 -13.48
C LEU A 60 4.55 25.60 -13.73
N GLN A 61 4.16 25.54 -15.00
CA GLN A 61 2.78 25.47 -15.42
C GLN A 61 2.49 24.14 -16.10
N VAL A 62 1.31 23.60 -15.79
CA VAL A 62 0.73 22.52 -16.57
C VAL A 62 0.02 23.13 -17.76
N THR A 63 0.45 22.74 -18.94
CA THR A 63 -0.14 23.14 -20.23
C THR A 63 -0.49 21.88 -21.02
N PRO A 64 -1.23 21.96 -22.15
CA PRO A 64 -1.44 20.82 -23.03
C PRO A 64 -0.14 20.17 -23.55
N LYS A 65 1.01 20.84 -23.43
CA LYS A 65 2.32 20.29 -23.79
C LYS A 65 2.98 19.47 -22.66
N GLY A 66 2.47 19.57 -21.43
CA GLY A 66 3.05 18.99 -20.21
C GLY A 66 3.29 20.04 -19.12
N LEU A 67 3.80 19.57 -17.99
CA LEU A 67 4.35 20.37 -16.91
C LEU A 67 5.74 20.89 -17.30
N GLY A 68 5.92 22.20 -17.23
CA GLY A 68 7.22 22.84 -17.44
C GLY A 68 7.10 24.36 -17.38
N TRP A 69 8.03 25.08 -17.99
CA TRP A 69 7.91 26.53 -18.15
C TRP A 69 8.28 26.95 -19.58
N ASP A 70 7.53 27.92 -20.11
CA ASP A 70 7.85 28.58 -21.37
C ASP A 70 8.79 29.76 -21.08
N HIS A 71 9.80 29.96 -21.92
CA HIS A 71 10.69 31.10 -21.80
C HIS A 71 10.24 32.26 -22.69
N PRO A 72 10.44 33.52 -22.25
CA PRO A 72 10.65 34.62 -23.19
C PRO A 72 11.98 34.42 -23.94
N GLU A 73 12.09 34.89 -25.20
CA GLU A 73 13.18 34.53 -26.12
C GLU A 73 14.62 34.72 -25.61
N ASN A 74 14.81 35.52 -24.56
CA ASN A 74 16.07 35.83 -23.90
C ASN A 74 16.55 34.78 -22.86
N GLU A 75 15.76 33.75 -22.53
CA GLU A 75 16.10 32.73 -21.51
C GLU A 75 16.27 31.30 -22.07
N LYS A 76 16.75 31.17 -23.31
CA LYS A 76 16.85 29.88 -24.03
C LYS A 76 17.77 28.82 -23.40
N ASN A 77 18.70 29.21 -22.52
CA ASN A 77 19.68 28.30 -21.91
C ASN A 77 19.58 28.23 -20.37
N VAL A 78 18.45 28.61 -19.80
CA VAL A 78 18.25 28.55 -18.35
C VAL A 78 17.69 27.18 -17.98
N SER A 79 18.25 26.58 -16.93
CA SER A 79 17.68 25.43 -16.24
C SER A 79 17.13 25.87 -14.89
N ARG A 80 16.03 25.24 -14.45
CA ARG A 80 15.45 25.48 -13.14
C ARG A 80 15.32 24.18 -12.39
N ASP A 81 15.84 24.14 -11.17
CA ASP A 81 15.62 23.02 -10.29
C ASP A 81 14.15 22.95 -9.90
N PHE A 82 13.62 21.74 -9.83
CA PHE A 82 12.23 21.51 -9.49
C PHE A 82 12.06 20.20 -8.73
N TRP A 83 10.88 20.07 -8.14
CA TRP A 83 10.40 18.82 -7.60
C TRP A 83 8.90 18.65 -7.87
N ILE A 84 8.46 17.41 -7.93
CA ILE A 84 7.05 16.98 -8.04
C ILE A 84 6.82 15.92 -6.97
N GLU A 85 5.81 16.09 -6.12
CA GLU A 85 5.46 15.15 -5.07
C GLU A 85 3.98 14.78 -5.12
N THR A 86 3.66 13.52 -4.84
CA THR A 86 2.27 13.07 -4.65
C THR A 86 1.61 13.77 -3.47
N THR A 87 0.43 14.36 -3.66
CA THR A 87 -0.29 15.09 -2.60
C THR A 87 -0.94 14.16 -1.58
N LYS A 88 -1.39 12.99 -2.02
CA LYS A 88 -2.09 12.00 -1.19
C LYS A 88 -1.27 10.73 -1.03
N PRO A 89 -1.27 10.11 0.16
CA PRO A 89 -0.76 8.76 0.37
C PRO A 89 -1.46 7.75 -0.54
N ILE A 90 -0.70 6.85 -1.17
CA ILE A 90 -1.23 5.77 -2.00
C ILE A 90 -1.28 4.51 -1.13
N GLY A 91 -2.48 4.00 -0.85
CA GLY A 91 -2.68 2.80 -0.03
C GLY A 91 -2.28 1.52 -0.74
N LEU A 92 -1.62 0.60 -0.03
CA LEU A 92 -1.13 -0.69 -0.54
C LEU A 92 -1.59 -1.85 0.35
N GLY A 93 -1.65 -3.06 -0.20
CA GLY A 93 -2.17 -4.23 0.52
C GLY A 93 -3.69 -4.25 0.55
N GLU A 94 -4.24 -5.10 1.43
CA GLU A 94 -5.66 -5.18 1.71
C GLU A 94 -6.02 -4.25 2.87
N SER A 95 -7.29 -3.84 2.96
CA SER A 95 -7.74 -2.94 4.01
C SER A 95 -7.47 -3.47 5.44
N TRP A 96 -7.53 -4.79 5.61
CA TRP A 96 -7.34 -5.52 6.85
C TRP A 96 -5.94 -6.13 6.98
N ARG A 97 -5.10 -6.06 5.92
CA ARG A 97 -3.78 -6.71 5.88
C ARG A 97 -2.78 -5.91 5.04
N PRO A 98 -1.88 -5.14 5.67
CA PRO A 98 -0.88 -4.36 4.97
C PRO A 98 0.23 -5.27 4.41
N THR A 99 0.98 -4.76 3.42
CA THR A 99 2.13 -5.49 2.87
C THR A 99 3.42 -5.17 3.60
N GLN A 100 4.36 -6.11 3.61
CA GLN A 100 5.70 -5.94 4.20
C GLN A 100 6.76 -5.60 3.14
N SER A 101 6.43 -5.81 1.87
CA SER A 101 7.30 -5.54 0.74
C SER A 101 6.49 -5.16 -0.50
N VAL A 102 6.98 -4.19 -1.26
CA VAL A 102 6.40 -3.77 -2.53
C VAL A 102 7.49 -3.64 -3.58
N ILE A 103 7.26 -4.19 -4.77
CA ILE A 103 8.06 -3.96 -5.95
C ILE A 103 7.42 -2.80 -6.71
N ILE A 104 8.20 -1.74 -6.89
CA ILE A 104 7.77 -0.52 -7.55
C ILE A 104 8.45 -0.43 -8.90
N THR A 105 7.65 -0.22 -9.94
CA THR A 105 8.11 0.20 -11.26
C THR A 105 7.51 1.56 -11.55
N ALA A 106 8.34 2.55 -11.86
CA ALA A 106 7.90 3.90 -12.13
C ALA A 106 8.45 4.40 -13.46
N THR A 107 7.65 5.15 -14.20
CA THR A 107 7.99 5.65 -15.53
C THR A 107 7.68 7.14 -15.64
N ILE A 108 8.65 7.92 -16.09
CA ILE A 108 8.55 9.36 -16.32
C ILE A 108 8.69 9.62 -17.82
N THR A 109 7.75 10.40 -18.40
CA THR A 109 7.74 10.66 -19.84
C THR A 109 7.55 12.14 -20.15
N PRO A 110 8.43 12.75 -20.97
CA PRO A 110 9.84 12.40 -21.07
C PRO A 110 10.58 12.70 -19.75
N PRO A 111 11.72 12.06 -19.50
CA PRO A 111 12.54 12.34 -18.33
C PRO A 111 13.22 13.71 -18.42
N VAL A 112 13.71 14.18 -17.27
CA VAL A 112 14.55 15.38 -17.19
C VAL A 112 16.02 15.04 -17.05
N SER A 113 16.90 15.98 -17.41
CA SER A 113 18.34 15.81 -17.19
C SER A 113 18.62 15.72 -15.69
N SER A 114 19.37 14.68 -15.28
CA SER A 114 19.71 14.42 -13.87
C SER A 114 18.47 14.25 -12.96
N GLY A 115 17.37 13.74 -13.51
CA GLY A 115 16.17 13.45 -12.73
C GLY A 115 16.40 12.30 -11.74
N GLN A 116 15.88 12.43 -10.52
CA GLN A 116 15.91 11.40 -9.50
C GLN A 116 14.52 11.17 -8.95
N LEU A 117 14.10 9.90 -8.90
CA LEU A 117 12.84 9.50 -8.31
C LEU A 117 13.08 8.91 -6.92
N PHE A 118 12.30 9.37 -5.96
CA PHE A 118 12.33 8.95 -4.57
C PHE A 118 10.98 8.37 -4.16
N VAL A 119 11.03 7.41 -3.23
CA VAL A 119 9.87 6.87 -2.54
C VAL A 119 10.08 6.91 -1.02
N ARG A 120 9.01 7.15 -0.29
CA ARG A 120 8.93 6.88 1.14
C ARG A 120 7.66 6.09 1.44
N TYR A 121 7.65 5.41 2.58
CA TYR A 121 6.50 4.61 3.01
C TYR A 121 6.06 4.94 4.43
N SER A 122 4.84 4.57 4.77
CA SER A 122 4.25 4.77 6.09
C SER A 122 3.28 3.63 6.42
N ALA A 123 3.06 3.40 7.71
CA ALA A 123 2.02 2.51 8.22
C ALA A 123 0.67 3.22 8.41
N ASP A 124 0.69 4.52 8.71
CA ASP A 124 -0.45 5.29 9.24
C ASP A 124 -0.69 6.63 8.52
N ALA A 125 -0.05 6.81 7.37
CA ALA A 125 -0.03 8.02 6.55
C ALA A 125 0.49 9.29 7.25
N THR A 126 1.04 9.17 8.46
CA THR A 126 1.46 10.30 9.30
C THR A 126 2.96 10.22 9.60
N HIS A 127 3.42 9.05 10.03
CA HIS A 127 4.82 8.77 10.33
C HIS A 127 5.46 8.09 9.13
N TRP A 128 6.36 8.81 8.46
CA TRP A 128 6.97 8.39 7.21
C TRP A 128 8.42 7.93 7.41
N SER A 129 8.85 6.99 6.57
CA SER A 129 10.27 6.70 6.40
C SER A 129 10.99 7.91 5.81
N ASN A 130 12.32 7.89 5.85
CA ASN A 130 13.11 8.76 4.99
C ASN A 130 12.84 8.44 3.51
N TRP A 131 13.09 9.43 2.65
CA TRP A 131 13.10 9.24 1.20
C TRP A 131 14.21 8.28 0.78
N GLN A 132 13.90 7.37 -0.13
CA GLN A 132 14.81 6.41 -0.72
C GLN A 132 14.82 6.62 -2.22
N VAL A 133 16.01 6.72 -2.83
CA VAL A 133 16.16 6.84 -4.27
C VAL A 133 15.82 5.52 -4.96
N LEU A 134 15.02 5.56 -6.03
CA LEU A 134 14.77 4.43 -6.90
C LEU A 134 15.89 4.31 -7.92
N ASN A 135 16.28 3.07 -8.19
CA ASN A 135 17.31 2.79 -9.19
C ASN A 135 16.72 2.91 -10.59
N GLU A 136 17.45 3.55 -11.50
CA GLU A 136 17.18 3.49 -12.93
C GLU A 136 17.26 2.03 -13.41
N SER A 137 16.21 1.54 -14.05
CA SER A 137 16.14 0.15 -14.52
C SER A 137 16.63 0.00 -15.96
N GLN A 138 16.69 1.08 -16.73
CA GLN A 138 17.17 1.13 -18.11
C GLN A 138 18.06 2.36 -18.30
N LYS A 139 19.11 2.23 -19.12
CA LYS A 139 20.00 3.36 -19.46
C LYS A 139 19.20 4.50 -20.09
N HIS A 140 19.60 5.74 -19.79
CA HIS A 140 18.96 6.95 -20.31
C HIS A 140 18.59 6.82 -21.79
N PRO A 141 17.35 7.15 -22.17
CA PRO A 141 16.91 7.07 -23.54
C PRO A 141 17.77 7.93 -24.47
N ALA A 142 17.98 7.45 -25.71
CA ALA A 142 18.77 8.17 -26.70
C ALA A 142 18.06 9.44 -27.22
N LYS A 143 16.74 9.56 -26.99
CA LYS A 143 15.91 10.68 -27.43
C LYS A 143 15.14 11.28 -26.26
N ALA A 144 15.09 12.61 -26.20
CA ALA A 144 14.33 13.38 -25.20
C ALA A 144 12.79 13.20 -25.26
N THR A 145 12.28 12.34 -26.12
CA THR A 145 10.84 11.99 -26.25
C THR A 145 10.48 10.64 -25.64
N GLU A 146 11.48 9.82 -25.33
CA GLU A 146 11.33 8.48 -24.76
C GLU A 146 11.12 8.56 -23.25
N SER A 147 10.70 7.46 -22.63
CA SER A 147 10.42 7.38 -21.21
C SER A 147 11.62 6.83 -20.43
N GLU A 148 11.78 7.26 -19.19
CA GLU A 148 12.73 6.66 -18.25
C GLU A 148 12.00 5.80 -17.23
N THR A 149 12.55 4.63 -16.93
CA THR A 149 11.96 3.68 -15.98
C THR A 149 12.89 3.46 -14.80
N TYR A 150 12.28 3.44 -13.61
CA TYR A 150 12.90 3.21 -12.32
C TYR A 150 12.29 1.96 -11.69
N GLN A 151 13.09 1.17 -11.01
CA GLN A 151 12.60 -0.03 -10.34
C GLN A 151 13.31 -0.28 -9.01
N GLN A 152 12.54 -0.60 -7.97
CA GLN A 152 13.07 -0.96 -6.66
C GLN A 152 12.08 -1.80 -5.85
N GLU A 153 12.59 -2.72 -5.04
CA GLU A 153 11.83 -3.33 -3.95
C GLU A 153 12.01 -2.52 -2.66
N ILE A 154 10.90 -2.11 -2.05
CA ILE A 154 10.88 -1.59 -0.67
C ILE A 154 10.45 -2.72 0.25
N ARG A 155 11.26 -3.02 1.27
CA ARG A 155 10.99 -4.08 2.25
C ARG A 155 11.22 -3.58 3.67
N VAL A 156 10.27 -3.87 4.56
CA VAL A 156 10.45 -3.60 5.99
C VAL A 156 11.28 -4.72 6.62
N PRO A 157 12.40 -4.42 7.30
CA PRO A 157 13.22 -5.44 7.96
C PRO A 157 12.44 -6.20 9.04
N TYR A 158 12.58 -7.53 9.11
CA TYR A 158 11.88 -8.37 10.10
C TYR A 158 12.01 -7.90 11.55
N ARG A 159 13.17 -7.34 11.92
CA ARG A 159 13.39 -6.79 13.27
C ARG A 159 12.43 -5.66 13.62
N SER A 160 12.08 -4.83 12.63
CA SER A 160 11.15 -3.70 12.77
C SER A 160 9.70 -4.18 12.89
N GLN A 161 9.40 -5.36 12.35
CA GLN A 161 8.06 -5.96 12.38
C GLN A 161 7.79 -6.71 13.70
N ARG A 162 8.83 -7.20 14.37
CA ARG A 162 8.72 -8.17 15.48
C ARG A 162 7.80 -7.70 16.62
N ALA A 163 7.86 -6.42 16.99
CA ALA A 163 7.02 -5.88 18.06
C ALA A 163 5.53 -5.91 17.66
N PHE A 164 5.23 -5.47 16.44
CA PHE A 164 3.88 -5.50 15.89
C PHE A 164 3.34 -6.94 15.74
N GLN A 165 4.17 -7.87 15.25
CA GLN A 165 3.79 -9.28 15.12
C GLN A 165 3.44 -9.93 16.47
N LYS A 166 4.11 -9.53 17.57
CA LYS A 166 3.74 -10.00 18.91
C LYS A 166 2.36 -9.49 19.34
N GLU A 167 2.05 -8.23 19.05
CA GLU A 167 0.72 -7.67 19.35
C GLU A 167 -0.36 -8.31 18.47
N LEU A 168 -0.06 -8.60 17.20
CA LEU A 168 -0.96 -9.34 16.32
C LEU A 168 -1.25 -10.75 16.82
N GLN A 169 -0.24 -11.47 17.29
CA GLN A 169 -0.45 -12.80 17.88
C GLN A 169 -1.30 -12.77 19.15
N LYS A 170 -1.14 -11.75 19.99
CA LYS A 170 -1.99 -11.55 21.18
C LYS A 170 -3.43 -11.22 20.77
N TYR A 171 -3.59 -10.33 19.81
CA TYR A 171 -4.87 -9.93 19.27
C TYR A 171 -5.63 -11.11 18.65
N ALA A 172 -4.96 -11.92 17.83
CA ALA A 172 -5.56 -13.07 17.16
C ALA A 172 -6.05 -14.18 18.11
N ARG A 173 -5.52 -14.26 19.34
CA ARG A 173 -5.89 -15.27 20.35
C ARG A 173 -7.06 -14.86 21.24
N ARG A 174 -7.55 -13.62 21.09
CA ARG A 174 -8.64 -13.10 21.91
C ARG A 174 -9.99 -13.64 21.44
N ASP A 175 -10.84 -14.00 22.39
CA ASP A 175 -12.20 -14.45 22.08
C ASP A 175 -13.15 -13.29 21.76
N ASP A 176 -12.83 -12.07 22.18
CA ASP A 176 -13.66 -10.88 22.01
C ASP A 176 -13.48 -10.18 20.65
N VAL A 177 -12.46 -10.55 19.86
CA VAL A 177 -12.24 -9.94 18.53
C VAL A 177 -13.10 -10.62 17.47
N ALA A 178 -13.72 -9.82 16.59
CA ALA A 178 -14.55 -10.32 15.49
C ALA A 178 -13.73 -11.04 14.40
N TRP A 179 -12.48 -10.61 14.21
CA TRP A 179 -11.59 -11.16 13.20
C TRP A 179 -10.13 -11.07 13.67
N GLY A 180 -9.51 -12.21 13.96
CA GLY A 180 -8.13 -12.26 14.48
C GLY A 180 -7.05 -11.85 13.49
N SER A 181 -7.38 -11.79 12.20
CA SER A 181 -6.46 -11.34 11.14
C SER A 181 -6.68 -9.87 10.74
N ASP A 182 -7.61 -9.14 11.38
CA ASP A 182 -7.85 -7.72 11.10
C ASP A 182 -6.75 -6.84 11.72
N GLU A 183 -5.71 -6.60 10.93
CA GLU A 183 -4.58 -5.76 11.32
C GLU A 183 -4.98 -4.28 11.39
N GLU A 184 -6.03 -3.85 10.69
CA GLU A 184 -6.56 -2.47 10.77
C GLU A 184 -7.14 -2.20 12.16
N ALA A 185 -7.98 -3.10 12.66
CA ALA A 185 -8.54 -3.02 14.00
C ALA A 185 -7.44 -3.05 15.08
N LEU A 186 -6.43 -3.90 14.91
CA LEU A 186 -5.27 -3.88 15.80
C LEU A 186 -4.55 -2.53 15.80
N CYS A 187 -4.32 -1.93 14.63
CA CYS A 187 -3.67 -0.61 14.54
C CYS A 187 -4.47 0.47 15.29
N LYS A 188 -5.80 0.46 15.17
CA LYS A 188 -6.69 1.35 15.92
C LYS A 188 -6.59 1.13 17.44
N GLU A 189 -6.59 -0.13 17.89
CA GLU A 189 -6.42 -0.44 19.32
C GLU A 189 -5.06 0.01 19.86
N LEU A 190 -3.98 -0.24 19.12
CA LEU A 190 -2.62 0.11 19.54
C LEU A 190 -2.45 1.62 19.65
N THR A 191 -3.03 2.37 18.73
CA THR A 191 -2.92 3.84 18.72
C THR A 191 -3.87 4.52 19.69
N ALA A 192 -5.03 3.91 19.99
CA ALA A 192 -5.88 4.34 21.11
C ALA A 192 -5.17 4.19 22.47
N LYS A 193 -4.41 3.11 22.66
CA LYS A 193 -3.63 2.86 23.89
C LYS A 193 -2.33 3.67 23.95
N ASN A 194 -1.69 3.87 22.80
CA ASN A 194 -0.45 4.61 22.65
C ASN A 194 -0.42 5.38 21.32
N PRO A 195 -0.79 6.68 21.33
CA PRO A 195 -0.83 7.51 20.11
C PRO A 195 0.51 7.62 19.37
N ASN A 196 1.63 7.34 20.05
CA ASN A 196 2.97 7.40 19.48
C ASN A 196 3.50 6.04 19.02
N TYR A 197 2.65 5.01 18.90
CA TYR A 197 3.08 3.65 18.55
C TYR A 197 3.91 3.61 17.25
N PHE A 198 3.37 4.17 16.17
CA PHE A 198 4.02 4.20 14.84
C PHE A 198 5.13 5.25 14.69
N LYS A 199 5.24 6.19 15.63
CA LYS A 199 6.34 7.16 15.65
C LYS A 199 7.70 6.50 15.87
N LYS A 200 7.74 5.38 16.61
CA LYS A 200 8.98 4.69 16.99
C LYS A 200 9.38 3.60 15.99
N ALA A 201 8.44 3.09 15.21
CA ALA A 201 8.69 2.04 14.23
C ALA A 201 7.61 2.03 13.15
N ILE A 202 8.00 1.76 11.91
CA ILE A 202 7.10 1.55 10.77
C ILE A 202 7.17 0.06 10.41
N PRO A 203 6.23 -0.77 10.93
CA PRO A 203 6.35 -2.23 10.88
C PRO A 203 5.89 -2.86 9.56
N PHE A 204 5.29 -2.08 8.66
CA PHE A 204 4.81 -2.54 7.35
C PHE A 204 4.68 -1.33 6.39
N VAL A 205 4.38 -1.62 5.13
CA VAL A 205 4.10 -0.65 4.06
C VAL A 205 2.58 -0.58 3.89
N GLY A 206 1.94 0.39 4.56
CA GLY A 206 0.52 0.67 4.39
C GLY A 206 0.26 1.71 3.30
N TYR A 207 1.18 2.68 3.18
CA TYR A 207 1.14 3.76 2.20
C TYR A 207 2.50 4.00 1.57
N VAL A 208 2.50 4.53 0.35
CA VAL A 208 3.67 5.11 -0.29
C VAL A 208 3.40 6.53 -0.79
N GLN A 209 4.48 7.29 -0.93
CA GLN A 209 4.51 8.59 -1.61
C GLN A 209 5.74 8.67 -2.49
N PHE A 210 5.61 9.42 -3.58
CA PHE A 210 6.67 9.63 -4.56
C PHE A 210 7.07 11.09 -4.64
N LEU A 211 8.36 11.31 -4.88
CA LEU A 211 8.97 12.62 -5.09
C LEU A 211 9.92 12.48 -6.28
N TYR A 212 9.74 13.30 -7.31
CA TYR A 212 10.65 13.39 -8.45
C TYR A 212 11.33 14.74 -8.42
N GLU A 213 12.66 14.77 -8.42
CA GLU A 213 13.45 16.00 -8.40
C GLU A 213 14.42 16.03 -9.58
N GLY A 214 14.81 17.21 -10.02
CA GLY A 214 15.80 17.36 -11.07
C GLY A 214 15.91 18.79 -11.55
N SER A 215 16.55 18.98 -12.70
CA SER A 215 16.67 20.28 -13.34
C SER A 215 15.95 20.27 -14.68
N LEU A 216 15.02 21.21 -14.86
CA LEU A 216 14.22 21.33 -16.07
C LEU A 216 14.80 22.42 -16.96
N ALA A 217 15.32 22.03 -18.11
CA ALA A 217 15.75 22.97 -19.13
C ALA A 217 14.55 23.74 -19.70
N SER A 218 14.83 24.96 -20.15
CA SER A 218 13.86 25.79 -20.85
C SER A 218 13.18 25.04 -22.03
N GLY A 219 11.85 25.10 -22.10
CA GLY A 219 11.06 24.42 -23.14
C GLY A 219 10.87 22.91 -22.95
N GLN A 220 11.55 22.27 -21.99
CA GLN A 220 11.32 20.88 -21.65
C GLN A 220 9.97 20.71 -20.94
N ARG A 221 9.31 19.57 -21.17
CA ARG A 221 7.97 19.28 -20.65
C ARG A 221 7.90 17.84 -20.16
N ILE A 222 7.43 17.64 -18.93
CA ILE A 222 7.06 16.32 -18.43
C ILE A 222 5.57 16.13 -18.70
N ARG A 223 5.22 15.04 -19.38
CA ARG A 223 3.86 14.76 -19.86
C ARG A 223 3.14 13.71 -19.02
N SER A 224 3.83 12.76 -18.44
CA SER A 224 3.19 11.78 -17.56
C SER A 224 4.13 11.17 -16.54
N MET A 225 3.53 10.73 -15.44
CA MET A 225 4.16 9.91 -14.41
C MET A 225 3.28 8.68 -14.18
N LYS A 226 3.87 7.49 -14.25
CA LYS A 226 3.18 6.22 -14.02
C LYS A 226 3.94 5.43 -12.97
N MET A 227 3.23 4.88 -11.99
CA MET A 227 3.78 4.02 -10.95
C MET A 227 2.93 2.76 -10.84
N GLN A 228 3.59 1.61 -10.91
CA GLN A 228 3.00 0.30 -10.71
C GLN A 228 3.63 -0.32 -9.47
N MET A 229 2.80 -0.71 -8.52
CA MET A 229 3.22 -1.23 -7.23
C MET A 229 2.68 -2.65 -7.09
N HIS A 230 3.54 -3.63 -7.27
CA HIS A 230 3.23 -5.04 -7.08
C HIS A 230 3.53 -5.41 -5.63
N TRP A 231 2.55 -5.97 -4.94
CA TRP A 231 2.69 -6.35 -3.55
C TRP A 231 2.08 -7.72 -3.31
N GLY A 232 2.58 -8.38 -2.28
CA GLY A 232 2.06 -9.65 -1.81
C GLY A 232 1.87 -9.62 -0.30
N VAL A 233 0.87 -10.34 0.18
CA VAL A 233 0.73 -10.70 1.59
C VAL A 233 0.56 -12.21 1.68
N GLY A 234 1.49 -12.85 2.37
CA GLY A 234 1.51 -14.29 2.57
C GLY A 234 1.25 -14.69 4.02
N GLY A 235 1.12 -15.99 4.25
CA GLY A 235 0.93 -16.57 5.58
C GLY A 235 -0.53 -16.82 5.95
N THR A 236 -0.71 -17.53 7.05
CA THR A 236 -2.02 -18.01 7.51
C THR A 236 -2.92 -16.85 7.92
N HIS A 237 -4.18 -16.90 7.46
CA HIS A 237 -5.23 -16.04 7.99
C HIS A 237 -6.44 -16.88 8.38
N THR A 238 -7.25 -16.32 9.27
CA THR A 238 -8.52 -16.89 9.69
C THR A 238 -9.64 -16.09 9.06
N PRO A 239 -10.76 -16.69 8.62
CA PRO A 239 -11.92 -15.90 8.21
C PRO A 239 -12.51 -15.17 9.43
N PRO A 240 -13.22 -14.04 9.22
CA PRO A 240 -13.96 -13.40 10.31
C PRO A 240 -15.05 -14.32 10.87
N LYS A 241 -15.44 -14.10 12.13
CA LYS A 241 -16.54 -14.84 12.79
C LYS A 241 -17.89 -14.57 12.12
N ASP A 242 -18.08 -13.36 11.61
CA ASP A 242 -19.23 -12.95 10.80
C ASP A 242 -18.82 -12.85 9.31
N GLY A 243 -19.50 -13.58 8.44
CA GLY A 243 -19.25 -13.57 7.00
C GLY A 243 -19.47 -12.21 6.33
N ASN A 244 -20.25 -11.30 6.93
CA ASN A 244 -20.43 -9.94 6.42
C ASN A 244 -19.23 -9.04 6.69
N ALA A 245 -18.40 -9.34 7.69
CA ALA A 245 -17.23 -8.53 8.00
C ALA A 245 -16.28 -8.44 6.78
N TYR A 246 -16.07 -9.54 6.06
CA TYR A 246 -15.18 -9.54 4.89
C TYR A 246 -15.57 -8.51 3.82
N LYS A 247 -16.88 -8.27 3.63
CA LYS A 247 -17.38 -7.28 2.66
C LYS A 247 -17.07 -5.84 3.07
N ALA A 248 -17.05 -5.54 4.37
CA ALA A 248 -16.72 -4.21 4.90
C ALA A 248 -15.22 -3.88 4.79
N HIS A 249 -14.39 -4.90 4.54
CA HIS A 249 -12.94 -4.82 4.44
C HIS A 249 -12.42 -5.01 3.00
N GLN A 250 -13.25 -4.71 1.99
CA GLN A 250 -12.77 -4.63 0.61
C GLN A 250 -11.95 -3.36 0.37
N GLY A 251 -10.95 -3.47 -0.50
CA GLY A 251 -10.11 -2.35 -0.95
C GLY A 251 -8.73 -2.32 -0.31
N VAL A 252 -7.99 -1.25 -0.60
CA VAL A 252 -6.61 -1.06 -0.12
C VAL A 252 -6.54 -0.67 1.35
N TRP A 253 -5.36 -0.71 1.96
CA TRP A 253 -5.10 -0.24 3.33
C TRP A 253 -5.68 1.16 3.63
N ARG A 254 -6.38 1.28 4.77
CA ARG A 254 -7.18 2.49 5.11
C ARG A 254 -6.84 3.11 6.46
N PHE A 255 -6.04 2.45 7.30
CA PHE A 255 -5.75 2.97 8.63
C PHE A 255 -4.95 4.28 8.57
N LYS A 256 -5.54 5.36 9.09
CA LYS A 256 -4.86 6.65 9.28
C LYS A 256 -4.94 7.08 10.74
N LEU A 257 -3.84 7.62 11.27
CA LEU A 257 -3.77 8.02 12.68
C LEU A 257 -4.70 9.20 13.03
N HIS A 258 -4.99 10.07 12.06
CA HIS A 258 -5.72 11.32 12.28
C HIS A 258 -7.05 11.42 11.53
N ASP A 259 -7.66 10.30 11.14
CA ASP A 259 -9.05 10.32 10.68
C ASP A 259 -9.96 10.60 11.90
N LYS A 260 -10.31 11.89 12.08
CA LYS A 260 -11.48 12.36 12.82
C LYS A 260 -12.55 12.80 11.84
#